data_AF-A0A7S4DB68-F1
#
_entry.id   AF-A0A7S4DB68-F1
#
_cell.length_a   1.000
_cell.length_b   1.000
_cell.length_c   1.000
_cell.angle_alpha   90.00
_cell.angle_beta   90.00
_cell.angle_gamma   90.00
#
_symmetry.space_group_name_H-M   'P 1'
#
loop_
_entity.id
_entity.type
_entity.pdbx_description
1 polymer ?
#
loop_
_entity_poly.entity_id
_entity_poly.type
_entity_poly.pdbx_seq_one_letter_code
_entity_poly.pdbx_strand_id
1 'polypeptide(L)'
;GVLVRLKQGQDEVKPEAVVTDYGGAALLPADLVRQKNAEILAAGGEKVKILNKIKNFRKSINYLQWEKNHLQVRVRDLEEYFTDLQLLRVTKDLQAVLKGDAAETDKKVVERYEAKTRLLTAAHADRARKLQAANARALGQVREREAENERLRAQYDELERSVAVRRSIHRTRADGATAPGATGGTAAAAQAQAAAARMKRITLRRRLIDLARAQTEEIEALRLELDRLRQRTFPSFAHAARTRLAGNPDEEY
;
A
#
# COMPACT_ATOMS: atom_id res chain seq x y z
N GLY A 1 5.68 -22.01 -55.18
CA GLY A 1 5.16 -21.62 -53.86
C GLY A 1 5.27 -20.12 -53.72
N VAL A 2 4.21 -19.45 -53.25
CA VAL A 2 4.24 -18.01 -52.97
C VAL A 2 4.90 -17.82 -51.61
N LEU A 3 6.02 -17.09 -51.57
CA LEU A 3 6.70 -16.74 -50.33
C LEU A 3 6.16 -15.40 -49.84
N VAL A 4 5.42 -15.39 -48.73
CA VAL A 4 4.91 -14.15 -48.12
C VAL A 4 5.78 -13.78 -46.92
N ARG A 5 6.26 -12.54 -46.87
CA ARG A 5 6.99 -11.99 -45.72
C ARG A 5 6.06 -11.11 -44.89
N LEU A 6 5.80 -11.51 -43.65
CA LEU A 6 5.02 -10.76 -42.68
C LEU A 6 5.96 -10.09 -41.67
N LYS A 7 5.58 -8.91 -41.16
CA LYS A 7 6.30 -8.29 -40.05
C LYS A 7 5.89 -8.97 -38.74
N GLN A 8 6.80 -8.98 -37.76
CA GLN A 8 6.51 -9.50 -36.42
C GLN A 8 5.27 -8.79 -35.83
N GLY A 9 4.30 -9.57 -35.32
CA GLY A 9 3.02 -9.06 -34.82
C GLY A 9 1.86 -9.07 -35.84
N GLN A 10 2.09 -9.55 -37.07
CA GLN A 10 1.04 -9.82 -38.09
C GLN A 10 0.68 -11.31 -38.19
N ASP A 11 1.14 -12.10 -37.22
CA ASP A 11 0.86 -13.53 -37.07
C ASP A 11 0.25 -13.75 -35.68
N GLU A 12 -0.93 -14.39 -35.64
CA GLU A 12 -1.66 -14.72 -34.42
C GLU A 12 -1.40 -16.18 -33.98
N VAL A 13 -0.68 -16.98 -34.78
CA VAL A 13 -0.30 -18.35 -34.45
C VAL A 13 0.76 -18.33 -33.34
N LYS A 14 0.55 -19.14 -32.30
CA LYS A 14 1.50 -19.25 -31.20
C LYS A 14 2.80 -19.90 -31.69
N PRO A 15 3.97 -19.30 -31.41
CA PRO A 15 5.24 -19.87 -31.85
C PRO A 15 5.54 -21.19 -31.13
N GLU A 16 5.76 -22.26 -31.89
CA GLU A 16 6.24 -23.55 -31.39
C GLU A 16 7.76 -23.66 -31.49
N ALA A 17 8.38 -24.44 -30.60
CA ALA A 17 9.83 -24.48 -30.43
C ALA A 17 10.61 -25.19 -31.55
N VAL A 18 9.93 -25.92 -32.45
CA VAL A 18 10.58 -26.78 -33.45
C VAL A 18 10.20 -26.37 -34.88
N VAL A 19 8.90 -26.33 -35.22
CA VAL A 19 8.36 -25.76 -36.46
C VAL A 19 6.94 -25.26 -36.14
N THR A 20 6.60 -24.01 -36.46
CA THR A 20 5.22 -23.52 -36.35
C THR A 20 4.36 -24.11 -37.46
N ASP A 21 3.35 -24.89 -37.10
CA ASP A 21 2.38 -25.40 -38.07
C ASP A 21 1.40 -24.28 -38.48
N TYR A 22 1.40 -23.97 -39.79
CA TYR A 22 0.49 -23.01 -40.41
C TYR A 22 -0.64 -23.70 -41.21
N GLY A 23 -0.84 -25.02 -41.07
CA GLY A 23 -1.83 -25.79 -41.81
C GLY A 23 -3.28 -25.30 -41.62
N GLY A 24 -3.59 -24.68 -40.48
CA GLY A 24 -4.87 -24.04 -40.21
C GLY A 24 -4.90 -22.52 -40.41
N ALA A 25 -3.79 -21.91 -40.84
CA ALA A 25 -3.69 -20.46 -40.96
C ALA A 25 -4.29 -19.96 -42.28
N ALA A 26 -5.03 -18.86 -42.22
CA ALA A 26 -5.58 -18.18 -43.39
C ALA A 26 -4.93 -16.81 -43.56
N LEU A 27 -4.52 -16.47 -44.79
CA LEU A 27 -4.00 -15.14 -45.09
C LEU A 27 -5.16 -14.17 -45.31
N LEU A 28 -5.30 -13.20 -44.42
CA LEU A 28 -6.34 -12.18 -44.51
C LEU A 28 -5.80 -10.87 -45.11
N PRO A 29 -6.52 -10.24 -46.05
CA PRO A 29 -6.17 -8.90 -46.52
C PRO A 29 -6.18 -7.89 -45.37
N ALA A 30 -5.10 -7.12 -45.24
CA ALA A 30 -4.98 -6.12 -44.18
C ALA A 30 -6.09 -5.06 -44.22
N ASP A 31 -6.63 -4.76 -45.41
CA ASP A 31 -7.70 -3.77 -45.58
C ASP A 31 -9.03 -4.25 -44.98
N LEU A 32 -9.33 -5.55 -45.08
CA LEU A 32 -10.51 -6.14 -44.46
C LEU A 32 -10.44 -6.03 -42.93
N VAL A 33 -9.27 -6.35 -42.35
CA VAL A 33 -9.04 -6.23 -40.90
C VAL A 33 -9.17 -4.78 -40.45
N ARG A 34 -8.59 -3.82 -41.20
CA ARG A 34 -8.71 -2.39 -40.90
C ARG A 34 -10.15 -1.90 -40.97
N GLN A 35 -10.91 -2.32 -41.99
CA GLN A 35 -12.32 -1.97 -42.12
C GLN A 35 -13.13 -2.50 -40.93
N LYS A 36 -12.94 -3.76 -40.54
CA LYS A 36 -13.63 -4.33 -39.37
C LYS A 36 -13.22 -3.66 -38.07
N ASN A 37 -11.95 -3.32 -37.89
CA ASN A 37 -11.52 -2.56 -36.73
C ASN A 37 -12.15 -1.16 -36.69
N ALA A 38 -12.30 -0.50 -37.84
CA ALA A 38 -12.99 0.78 -37.92
C ALA A 38 -14.49 0.66 -37.55
N GLU A 39 -15.18 -0.38 -38.03
CA GLU A 39 -16.58 -0.68 -37.64
C GLU A 39 -16.69 -0.92 -36.13
N ILE A 40 -15.78 -1.71 -35.54
CA ILE A 40 -15.75 -2.00 -34.10
C ILE A 40 -15.51 -0.72 -33.29
N LEU A 41 -14.58 0.14 -33.71
CA LEU A 41 -14.30 1.40 -33.04
C LEU A 41 -15.50 2.36 -33.12
N ALA A 42 -16.18 2.42 -34.27
CA ALA A 42 -17.39 3.21 -34.43
C ALA A 42 -18.52 2.74 -33.50
N ALA A 43 -18.77 1.42 -33.46
CA ALA A 43 -19.75 0.82 -32.55
C ALA A 43 -19.38 1.03 -31.07
N GLY A 44 -18.08 0.94 -30.74
CA GLY A 44 -17.55 1.26 -29.42
C GLY A 44 -17.78 2.72 -29.03
N GLY A 45 -17.57 3.64 -29.96
CA GLY A 45 -17.85 5.07 -29.78
C GLY A 45 -19.32 5.34 -29.47
N GLU A 46 -20.24 4.73 -30.20
CA GLU A 46 -21.69 4.84 -29.94
C GLU A 46 -22.07 4.26 -28.56
N LYS A 47 -21.51 3.11 -28.19
CA LYS A 47 -21.72 2.53 -26.86
C LYS A 47 -21.26 3.48 -25.75
N VAL A 48 -20.10 4.11 -25.90
CA VAL A 48 -19.58 5.09 -24.93
C VAL A 48 -20.49 6.32 -24.86
N LYS A 49 -21.02 6.82 -25.99
CA LYS A 49 -22.00 7.92 -26.00
C LYS A 49 -23.26 7.56 -25.20
N ILE A 50 -23.80 6.36 -25.39
CA ILE A 50 -24.98 5.88 -24.64
C ILE A 50 -24.67 5.75 -23.14
N LEU A 51 -23.51 5.17 -22.79
CA LEU A 51 -23.07 5.07 -21.39
C LEU A 51 -22.95 6.45 -20.73
N ASN A 52 -22.44 7.45 -21.45
CA ASN A 52 -22.39 8.82 -20.95
C ASN A 52 -23.79 9.44 -20.76
N LYS A 53 -24.73 9.20 -21.67
CA LYS A 53 -26.14 9.62 -21.49
C LYS A 53 -26.75 9.00 -20.24
N ILE A 54 -26.58 7.68 -20.04
CA ILE A 54 -27.07 6.96 -18.85
C ILE A 54 -26.43 7.51 -17.57
N LYS A 55 -25.12 7.73 -17.57
CA LYS A 55 -24.39 8.32 -16.45
C LYS A 55 -24.96 9.69 -16.07
N ASN A 56 -25.18 10.57 -17.06
CA ASN A 56 -25.71 11.90 -16.81
C ASN A 56 -27.16 11.87 -16.33
N PHE A 57 -27.98 10.98 -16.89
CA PHE A 57 -29.35 10.75 -16.42
C PHE A 57 -29.38 10.32 -14.95
N ARG A 58 -28.54 9.35 -14.55
CA ARG A 58 -28.42 8.93 -13.15
C ARG A 58 -27.95 10.06 -12.22
N LYS A 59 -27.04 10.92 -12.68
CA LYS A 59 -26.64 12.11 -11.90
C LYS A 59 -27.83 13.06 -11.68
N SER A 60 -28.62 13.30 -12.73
CA SER A 60 -29.80 14.15 -12.65
C SER A 60 -30.85 13.59 -11.69
N ILE A 61 -31.12 12.27 -11.72
CA ILE A 61 -32.02 11.61 -10.75
C ILE A 61 -31.53 11.82 -9.32
N ASN A 62 -30.24 11.56 -9.05
CA ASN A 62 -29.69 11.72 -7.71
C ASN A 62 -29.82 13.17 -7.21
N TYR A 63 -29.54 14.13 -8.08
CA TYR A 63 -29.70 15.55 -7.76
C TYR A 63 -31.15 15.88 -7.42
N LEU A 64 -32.11 15.43 -8.24
CA LEU A 64 -33.53 15.68 -8.02
C LEU A 64 -34.05 15.02 -6.74
N GLN A 65 -33.56 13.82 -6.41
CA GLN A 65 -33.89 13.16 -5.14
C GLN A 65 -33.34 13.93 -3.94
N TRP A 66 -32.11 14.43 -4.04
CA TRP A 66 -31.53 15.29 -3.01
C TRP A 66 -32.33 16.58 -2.83
N GLU A 67 -32.71 17.24 -3.94
CA GLU A 67 -33.50 18.46 -3.91
C GLU A 67 -34.89 18.22 -3.30
N LYS A 68 -35.56 17.12 -3.68
CA LYS A 68 -36.81 16.68 -3.04
C LYS A 68 -36.64 16.54 -1.52
N ASN A 69 -35.62 15.83 -1.06
CA ASN A 69 -35.39 15.62 0.37
C ASN A 69 -35.12 16.94 1.08
N HIS A 70 -34.35 17.83 0.47
CA HIS A 70 -34.09 19.16 1.01
C HIS A 70 -35.38 19.97 1.17
N LEU A 71 -36.23 20.00 0.13
CA LEU A 71 -37.51 20.69 0.18
C LEU A 71 -38.46 20.08 1.21
N GLN A 72 -38.48 18.75 1.36
CA GLN A 72 -39.30 18.08 2.38
C GLN A 72 -38.88 18.48 3.81
N VAL A 73 -37.58 18.51 4.09
CA VAL A 73 -37.07 19.01 5.38
C VAL A 73 -37.46 20.46 5.57
N ARG A 74 -37.34 21.29 4.53
CA ARG A 74 -37.72 22.70 4.63
C ARG A 74 -39.21 22.91 4.90
N VAL A 75 -40.07 22.10 4.29
CA VAL A 75 -41.51 22.12 4.56
C VAL A 75 -41.78 21.76 6.01
N ARG A 76 -41.19 20.67 6.52
CA ARG A 76 -41.36 20.27 7.92
C ARG A 76 -40.90 21.37 8.88
N ASP A 77 -39.73 21.96 8.64
CA ASP A 77 -39.22 23.05 9.48
C ASP A 77 -40.16 24.27 9.47
N LEU A 78 -40.81 24.57 8.34
CA LEU A 78 -41.80 25.65 8.24
C LEU A 78 -43.12 25.29 8.93
N GLU A 79 -43.56 24.03 8.87
CA GLU A 79 -44.75 23.53 9.58
C GLU A 79 -44.54 23.56 11.10
N GLU A 80 -43.37 23.14 11.57
CA GLU A 80 -42.96 23.26 12.98
C GLU A 80 -42.97 24.72 13.41
N TYR A 81 -42.31 25.60 12.64
CA TYR A 81 -42.31 27.04 12.92
C TYR A 81 -43.71 27.65 12.96
N PHE A 82 -44.60 27.24 12.03
CA PHE A 82 -45.99 27.70 12.02
C PHE A 82 -46.76 27.19 13.24
N THR A 83 -46.57 25.93 13.61
CA THR A 83 -47.18 25.33 14.81
C THR A 83 -46.71 26.06 16.07
N ASP A 84 -45.42 26.36 16.18
CA ASP A 84 -44.85 27.12 17.28
C ASP A 84 -45.47 28.51 17.38
N LEU A 85 -45.67 29.20 16.25
CA LEU A 85 -46.35 30.50 16.22
C LEU A 85 -47.82 30.39 16.64
N GLN A 86 -48.54 29.34 16.21
CA GLN A 86 -49.93 29.13 16.59
C GLN A 86 -50.10 28.81 18.08
N LEU A 87 -49.16 28.05 18.65
CA LEU A 87 -49.15 27.68 20.06
C LEU A 87 -48.46 28.73 20.95
N LEU A 88 -47.90 29.79 20.35
CA LEU A 88 -47.22 30.85 21.08
C LEU A 88 -48.21 31.61 21.96
N ARG A 89 -48.10 31.42 23.27
CA ARG A 89 -48.85 32.22 24.24
C ARG A 89 -48.28 33.63 24.29
N VAL A 90 -49.09 34.61 23.91
CA VAL A 90 -48.72 36.03 24.02
C VAL A 90 -48.66 36.43 25.50
N THR A 91 -47.44 36.67 26.00
CA THR A 91 -47.20 37.17 27.37
C THR A 91 -47.08 38.69 27.40
N LYS A 92 -47.26 39.31 28.56
CA LYS A 92 -47.09 40.77 28.73
C LYS A 92 -45.67 41.23 28.36
N ASP A 93 -44.66 40.42 28.66
CA ASP A 93 -43.27 40.69 28.28
C ASP A 93 -43.09 40.68 26.76
N LEU A 94 -43.68 39.71 26.06
CA LEU A 94 -43.65 39.66 24.59
C LEU A 94 -44.40 40.87 23.98
N GLN A 95 -45.51 41.29 24.58
CA GLN A 95 -46.22 42.51 24.16
C GLN A 95 -45.40 43.77 24.39
N ALA A 96 -44.67 43.87 25.50
CA ALA A 96 -43.77 44.98 25.76
C ALA A 96 -42.62 45.02 24.74
N VAL A 97 -42.05 43.87 24.38
CA VAL A 97 -41.04 43.77 23.30
C VAL A 97 -41.63 44.18 21.95
N LEU A 98 -42.80 43.66 21.58
CA LEU A 98 -43.47 43.98 20.30
C LEU A 98 -43.88 45.45 20.19
N LYS A 99 -44.21 46.10 21.32
CA LYS A 99 -44.53 47.53 21.39
C LYS A 99 -43.30 48.43 21.44
N GLY A 100 -42.09 47.85 21.48
CA GLY A 100 -40.84 48.60 21.67
C GLY A 100 -40.68 49.19 23.09
N ASP A 101 -41.53 48.76 24.03
CA ASP A 101 -41.59 49.22 25.42
C ASP A 101 -40.58 48.47 26.32
N ALA A 102 -40.18 47.27 25.90
CA ALA A 102 -39.13 46.51 26.56
C ALA A 102 -37.77 46.92 26.00
N ALA A 103 -37.19 47.98 26.57
CA ALA A 103 -35.75 47.98 26.75
C ALA A 103 -35.43 46.78 27.66
N GLU A 104 -35.14 45.62 27.07
CA GLU A 104 -34.60 44.47 27.79
C GLU A 104 -33.39 45.01 28.54
N THR A 105 -33.45 45.09 29.87
CA THR A 105 -32.38 45.71 30.65
C THR A 105 -31.08 44.98 30.29
N ASP A 106 -30.01 45.72 29.98
CA ASP A 106 -28.75 45.16 29.48
C ASP A 106 -28.28 43.94 30.30
N LYS A 107 -28.58 43.92 31.61
CA LYS A 107 -28.36 42.79 32.51
C LYS A 107 -29.02 41.47 32.07
N LYS A 108 -30.31 41.48 31.70
CA LYS A 108 -31.03 40.28 31.25
C LYS A 108 -30.51 39.78 29.90
N VAL A 109 -30.14 40.70 29.02
CA VAL A 109 -29.50 40.40 27.74
C VAL A 109 -28.16 39.71 27.96
N VAL A 110 -27.32 40.29 28.83
CA VAL A 110 -26.02 39.73 29.22
C VAL A 110 -26.17 38.34 29.85
N GLU A 111 -27.07 38.16 30.81
CA GLU A 111 -27.31 36.86 31.45
C GLU A 111 -27.75 35.77 30.43
N ARG A 112 -28.61 36.12 29.47
CA ARG A 112 -29.01 35.21 28.39
C ARG A 112 -27.83 34.82 27.51
N TYR A 113 -27.00 35.79 27.11
CA TYR A 113 -25.83 35.52 26.28
C TYR A 113 -24.77 34.72 27.03
N GLU A 114 -24.57 34.97 28.32
CA GLU A 114 -23.69 34.17 29.15
C GLU A 114 -24.18 32.73 29.27
N ALA A 115 -25.47 32.52 29.55
CA ALA A 115 -26.06 31.18 29.63
C ALA A 115 -25.91 30.42 28.29
N LYS A 116 -26.20 31.10 27.17
CA LYS A 116 -26.00 30.54 25.82
C LYS A 116 -24.53 30.21 25.55
N THR A 117 -23.62 31.10 25.92
CA THR A 117 -22.17 30.90 25.72
C THR A 117 -21.66 29.72 26.53
N ARG A 118 -22.10 29.56 27.79
CA ARG A 118 -21.75 28.42 28.65
C ARG A 118 -22.22 27.09 28.05
N LEU A 119 -23.45 27.05 27.54
CA LEU A 119 -24.00 25.83 26.93
C LEU A 119 -23.24 25.47 25.63
N LEU A 120 -22.95 26.47 24.79
CA LEU A 120 -22.16 26.28 23.57
C LEU A 120 -20.74 25.81 23.90
N THR A 121 -20.06 26.43 24.87
CA THR A 121 -18.70 26.02 25.26
C THR A 121 -18.67 24.60 25.81
N ALA A 122 -19.64 24.19 26.62
CA ALA A 122 -19.76 22.81 27.09
C ALA A 122 -19.95 21.83 25.92
N ALA A 123 -20.87 22.11 25.00
CA ALA A 123 -21.11 21.28 23.82
C ALA A 123 -19.88 21.20 22.89
N HIS A 124 -19.17 22.31 22.71
CA HIS A 124 -17.92 22.36 21.96
C HIS A 124 -16.81 21.54 22.62
N ALA A 125 -16.66 21.64 23.95
CA ALA A 125 -15.69 20.84 24.70
C ALA A 125 -15.95 19.34 24.56
N ASP A 126 -17.22 18.91 24.66
CA ASP A 126 -17.60 17.51 24.46
C ASP A 126 -17.34 17.04 23.03
N ARG A 127 -17.65 17.88 22.04
CA ARG A 127 -17.37 17.57 20.64
C ARG A 127 -15.87 17.47 20.36
N ALA A 128 -15.07 18.36 20.94
CA ALA A 128 -13.61 18.34 20.84
C ALA A 128 -13.03 17.06 21.46
N ARG A 129 -13.50 16.66 22.65
CA ARG A 129 -13.10 15.40 23.30
C ARG A 129 -13.42 14.19 22.44
N LYS A 130 -14.63 14.12 21.85
CA LYS A 130 -15.02 13.02 20.95
C LYS A 130 -14.12 12.96 19.71
N LEU A 131 -13.82 14.11 19.10
CA LEU A 131 -12.93 14.18 17.94
C LEU A 131 -11.49 13.79 18.31
N GLN A 132 -10.96 14.24 19.44
CA GLN A 132 -9.64 13.84 19.93
C GLN A 132 -9.55 12.33 20.17
N ALA A 133 -10.57 11.74 20.80
CA ALA A 133 -10.64 10.29 21.02
C ALA A 133 -10.71 9.51 19.69
N ALA A 134 -11.50 10.00 18.73
CA ALA A 134 -11.58 9.39 17.40
C ALA A 134 -10.23 9.47 16.66
N ASN A 135 -9.54 10.62 16.75
CA ASN A 135 -8.25 10.82 16.12
C ASN A 135 -7.16 9.93 16.73
N ALA A 136 -7.15 9.78 18.06
CA ALA A 136 -6.27 8.84 18.75
C ALA A 136 -6.49 7.39 18.30
N ARG A 137 -7.75 6.97 18.13
CA ARG A 137 -8.08 5.64 17.58
C ARG A 137 -7.60 5.46 16.15
N ALA A 138 -7.82 6.47 15.29
CA ALA A 138 -7.37 6.44 13.91
C ALA A 138 -5.84 6.35 13.81
N LEU A 139 -5.10 7.12 14.61
CA LEU A 139 -3.64 7.01 14.70
C LEU A 139 -3.18 5.63 15.17
N GLY A 140 -3.89 5.03 16.13
CA GLY A 140 -3.64 3.64 16.54
C GLY A 140 -3.80 2.65 15.39
N GLN A 141 -4.88 2.77 14.62
CA GLN A 141 -5.14 1.93 13.44
C GLN A 141 -4.08 2.11 12.35
N VAL A 142 -3.63 3.34 12.12
CA VAL A 142 -2.54 3.60 11.15
C VAL A 142 -1.28 2.86 11.56
N ARG A 143 -0.86 2.96 12.83
CA ARG A 143 0.33 2.26 13.34
C ARG A 143 0.21 0.74 13.23
N GLU A 144 -0.96 0.19 13.54
CA GLU A 144 -1.21 -1.25 13.42
C GLU A 144 -1.09 -1.71 11.96
N ARG A 145 -1.64 -0.93 11.02
CA ARG A 145 -1.55 -1.22 9.58
C ARG A 145 -0.15 -1.03 9.02
N GLU A 146 0.61 -0.06 9.53
CA GLU A 146 2.02 0.11 9.17
C GLU A 146 2.84 -1.11 9.61
N ALA A 147 2.68 -1.57 10.85
CA ALA A 147 3.34 -2.77 11.36
C ALA A 147 2.94 -4.04 10.58
N GLU A 148 1.66 -4.17 10.23
CA GLU A 148 1.17 -5.26 9.39
C GLU A 148 1.79 -5.22 7.99
N ASN A 149 1.86 -4.04 7.37
CA ASN A 149 2.50 -3.86 6.07
C ASN A 149 3.99 -4.19 6.11
N GLU A 150 4.72 -3.79 7.16
CA GLU A 150 6.13 -4.16 7.35
C GLU A 150 6.30 -5.67 7.46
N ARG A 151 5.44 -6.35 8.22
CA ARG A 151 5.45 -7.81 8.33
C ARG A 151 5.17 -8.48 6.98
N LEU A 152 4.18 -7.99 6.23
CA LEU A 152 3.84 -8.52 4.91
C LEU A 152 4.97 -8.28 3.89
N ARG A 153 5.65 -7.13 3.95
CA ARG A 153 6.83 -6.86 3.13
C ARG A 153 7.96 -7.84 3.43
N ALA A 154 8.25 -8.09 4.71
CA ALA A 154 9.27 -9.07 5.08
C ALA A 154 8.93 -10.49 4.56
N GLN A 155 7.65 -10.89 4.62
CA GLN A 155 7.19 -12.16 4.05
C GLN A 155 7.30 -12.19 2.53
N TYR A 156 6.96 -11.08 1.86
CA TYR A 156 7.08 -10.94 0.41
C TYR A 156 8.54 -11.09 -0.03
N ASP A 157 9.47 -10.40 0.62
CA ASP A 157 10.90 -10.47 0.29
C ASP A 157 11.46 -11.88 0.48
N GLU A 158 11.06 -12.57 1.55
CA GLU A 158 11.48 -13.96 1.78
C GLU A 158 10.92 -14.91 0.72
N LEU A 159 9.65 -14.75 0.35
CA LEU A 159 9.05 -15.54 -0.71
C LEU A 159 9.71 -15.26 -2.07
N GLU A 160 10.03 -14.01 -2.35
CA GLU A 160 10.73 -13.59 -3.57
C GLU A 160 12.11 -14.24 -3.65
N ARG A 161 12.89 -14.22 -2.56
CA ARG A 161 14.17 -14.94 -2.47
C ARG A 161 13.99 -16.45 -2.72
N SER A 162 12.99 -17.07 -2.08
CA SER A 162 12.69 -18.49 -2.26
C SER A 162 12.31 -18.84 -3.70
N VAL A 163 11.53 -17.99 -4.36
CA VAL A 163 11.16 -18.17 -5.78
C VAL A 163 12.37 -17.94 -6.68
N ALA A 164 13.21 -16.94 -6.41
CA ALA A 164 14.44 -16.68 -7.16
C ALA A 164 15.41 -17.87 -7.09
N VAL A 165 15.59 -18.46 -5.90
CA VAL A 165 16.39 -19.69 -5.72
C VAL A 165 15.77 -20.87 -6.48
N ARG A 166 14.46 -21.08 -6.38
CA ARG A 166 13.79 -22.17 -7.13
C ARG A 166 13.88 -21.98 -8.64
N ARG A 167 13.70 -20.75 -9.13
CA ARG A 167 13.88 -20.40 -10.54
C ARG A 167 15.31 -20.63 -11.00
N SER A 168 16.33 -20.26 -10.21
CA SER A 168 17.74 -20.50 -10.58
C SER A 168 18.09 -21.98 -10.61
N ILE A 169 17.57 -22.78 -9.67
CA ILE A 169 17.70 -24.25 -9.69
C ILE A 169 17.02 -24.84 -10.92
N HIS A 170 15.78 -24.43 -11.20
CA HIS A 170 15.03 -24.91 -12.37
C HIS A 170 15.72 -24.51 -13.68
N ARG A 171 16.26 -23.29 -13.78
CA ARG A 171 17.01 -22.83 -14.93
C ARG A 171 18.32 -23.61 -15.10
N THR A 172 19.07 -23.84 -14.03
CA THR A 172 20.30 -24.66 -14.08
C THR A 172 20.01 -26.13 -14.43
N ARG A 173 18.88 -26.68 -13.99
CA ARG A 173 18.41 -28.02 -14.36
C ARG A 173 17.92 -28.09 -15.81
N ALA A 174 17.20 -27.07 -16.28
CA ALA A 174 16.76 -26.96 -17.66
C ALA A 174 17.97 -26.78 -18.59
N ASP A 175 18.87 -25.84 -18.32
CA ASP A 175 20.12 -25.65 -19.07
C ASP A 175 21.02 -26.91 -19.04
N GLY A 176 20.91 -27.73 -17.99
CA GLY A 176 21.57 -29.03 -17.88
C GLY A 176 20.86 -30.20 -18.60
N ALA A 177 19.56 -30.06 -18.90
CA ALA A 177 18.73 -31.08 -19.55
C ALA A 177 18.45 -30.78 -21.03
N THR A 178 18.49 -29.52 -21.45
CA THR A 178 18.37 -29.06 -22.84
C THR A 178 19.70 -28.52 -23.34
N ALA A 179 20.73 -29.38 -23.35
CA ALA A 179 21.76 -29.30 -24.39
C ALA A 179 21.23 -30.10 -25.60
N PRO A 180 20.69 -29.45 -26.65
CA PRO A 180 20.13 -30.17 -27.79
C PRO A 180 21.26 -30.55 -28.75
N GLY A 181 21.39 -31.86 -28.99
CA GLY A 181 21.85 -32.40 -30.27
C GLY A 181 23.28 -32.08 -30.72
N ALA A 182 24.24 -32.90 -30.31
CA ALA A 182 25.37 -33.26 -31.17
C ALA A 182 25.42 -34.78 -31.28
N THR A 183 24.89 -35.28 -32.38
CA THR A 183 24.96 -36.66 -32.85
C THR A 183 26.40 -37.16 -32.89
N GLY A 184 26.65 -38.34 -32.31
CA GLY A 184 27.79 -39.20 -32.64
C GLY A 184 28.96 -39.21 -31.63
N GLY A 185 29.12 -40.33 -30.92
CA GLY A 185 30.40 -40.90 -30.45
C GLY A 185 31.24 -40.17 -29.38
N THR A 186 31.15 -38.84 -29.23
CA THR A 186 32.07 -38.05 -28.38
C THR A 186 31.44 -37.48 -27.10
N ALA A 187 30.14 -37.72 -26.88
CA ALA A 187 29.35 -37.11 -25.81
C ALA A 187 29.73 -37.56 -24.39
N ALA A 188 30.21 -38.80 -24.20
CA ALA A 188 30.57 -39.33 -22.88
C ALA A 188 31.82 -38.63 -22.29
N ALA A 189 32.81 -38.33 -23.14
CA ALA A 189 34.03 -37.62 -22.73
C ALA A 189 33.75 -36.15 -22.37
N ALA A 190 32.89 -35.47 -23.15
CA ALA A 190 32.50 -34.10 -22.87
C ALA A 190 31.64 -33.97 -21.59
N GLN A 191 30.73 -34.93 -21.35
CA GLN A 191 29.96 -34.97 -20.10
C GLN A 191 30.83 -35.27 -18.87
N ALA A 192 31.81 -36.17 -18.98
CA ALA A 192 32.76 -36.46 -17.92
C ALA A 192 33.66 -35.25 -17.59
N GLN A 193 34.13 -34.53 -18.61
CA GLN A 193 34.92 -33.30 -18.42
C GLN A 193 34.09 -32.18 -17.80
N ALA A 194 32.83 -32.01 -18.24
CA ALA A 194 31.93 -31.04 -17.63
C ALA A 194 31.59 -31.41 -16.17
N ALA A 195 31.43 -32.69 -15.85
CA ALA A 195 31.23 -33.16 -14.48
C ALA A 195 32.45 -32.92 -13.59
N ALA A 196 33.66 -33.17 -14.10
CA ALA A 196 34.90 -32.90 -13.40
C ALA A 196 35.11 -31.39 -13.16
N ALA A 197 34.80 -30.54 -14.14
CA ALA A 197 34.85 -29.09 -13.99
C ALA A 197 33.85 -28.56 -12.93
N ARG A 198 32.63 -29.14 -12.89
CA ARG A 198 31.64 -28.85 -11.84
C ARG A 198 32.14 -29.25 -10.46
N MET A 199 32.70 -30.46 -10.33
CA MET A 199 33.26 -30.94 -9.06
C MET A 199 34.40 -30.03 -8.57
N LYS A 200 35.32 -29.64 -9.46
CA LYS A 200 36.41 -28.70 -9.15
C LYS A 200 35.90 -27.33 -8.69
N ARG A 201 34.82 -26.82 -9.29
CA ARG A 201 34.22 -25.54 -8.88
C ARG A 201 33.53 -25.64 -7.53
N ILE A 202 32.89 -26.76 -7.23
CA ILE A 202 32.27 -27.02 -5.91
C ILE A 202 33.33 -27.14 -4.82
N THR A 203 34.41 -27.89 -5.06
CA THR A 203 35.49 -28.03 -4.07
C THR A 203 36.22 -26.71 -3.83
N LEU A 204 36.46 -25.92 -4.88
CA LEU A 204 37.07 -24.59 -4.75
C LEU A 204 36.16 -23.63 -3.96
N ARG A 205 34.85 -23.63 -4.24
CA ARG A 205 33.88 -22.83 -3.48
C ARG A 205 33.88 -23.21 -2.00
N ARG A 206 33.92 -24.51 -1.68
CA ARG A 206 33.99 -24.99 -0.30
C ARG A 206 35.26 -24.50 0.39
N ARG A 207 36.42 -24.63 -0.26
CA ARG A 207 37.71 -24.11 0.26
C ARG A 207 37.67 -22.61 0.52
N LEU A 208 37.05 -21.82 -0.36
CA LEU A 208 36.91 -20.37 -0.16
C LEU A 208 36.00 -20.04 1.03
N ILE A 209 34.93 -20.80 1.24
CA ILE A 209 34.04 -20.63 2.40
C ILE A 209 34.76 -20.99 3.70
N ASP A 210 35.50 -22.11 3.71
CA ASP A 210 36.26 -22.54 4.88
C ASP A 210 37.38 -21.54 5.21
N LEU A 211 38.05 -20.98 4.20
CA LEU A 211 39.04 -19.91 4.37
C LEU A 211 38.40 -18.63 4.93
N ALA A 212 37.27 -18.21 4.38
CA ALA A 212 36.57 -17.02 4.88
C ALA A 212 36.14 -17.19 6.34
N ARG A 213 35.71 -18.39 6.75
CA ARG A 213 35.39 -18.69 8.15
C ARG A 213 36.61 -18.57 9.06
N ALA A 214 37.72 -19.20 8.69
CA ALA A 214 38.97 -19.11 9.46
C ALA A 214 39.45 -17.65 9.61
N GLN A 215 39.36 -16.86 8.54
CA GLN A 215 39.68 -15.43 8.59
C GLN A 215 38.73 -14.63 9.49
N THR A 216 37.44 -15.02 9.54
CA THR A 216 36.46 -14.36 10.42
C THR A 216 36.77 -14.64 11.89
N GLU A 217 37.10 -15.88 12.22
CA GLU A 217 37.53 -16.29 13.57
C GLU A 217 38.82 -15.56 14.00
N GLU A 218 39.78 -15.41 13.08
CA GLU A 218 41.02 -14.66 13.34
C GLU A 218 40.75 -13.16 13.58
N ILE A 219 39.86 -12.54 12.80
CA ILE A 219 39.44 -11.15 13.00
C ILE A 219 38.76 -10.98 14.37
N GLU A 220 37.92 -11.93 14.80
CA GLU A 220 37.29 -11.89 16.12
C GLU A 220 38.31 -12.03 17.25
N ALA A 221 39.28 -12.94 17.12
CA ALA A 221 40.38 -13.06 18.07
C ALA A 221 41.20 -11.76 18.18
N LEU A 222 41.57 -11.15 17.04
CA LEU A 222 42.29 -9.88 17.00
C LEU A 222 41.48 -8.72 17.60
N ARG A 223 40.16 -8.71 17.46
CA ARG A 223 39.28 -7.73 18.12
C ARG A 223 39.31 -7.87 19.64
N LEU A 224 39.26 -9.10 20.16
CA LEU A 224 39.35 -9.36 21.59
C LEU A 224 40.71 -8.95 22.16
N GLU A 225 41.79 -9.20 21.42
CA GLU A 225 43.13 -8.75 21.82
C GLU A 225 43.27 -7.23 21.80
N LEU A 226 42.71 -6.56 20.77
CA LEU A 226 42.67 -5.10 20.69
C LEU A 226 41.91 -4.50 21.88
N ASP A 227 40.75 -5.07 22.23
CA ASP A 227 39.95 -4.62 23.36
C ASP A 227 40.69 -4.84 24.69
N ARG A 228 41.39 -5.97 24.85
CA ARG A 228 42.25 -6.23 26.01
C ARG A 228 43.41 -5.23 26.12
N LEU A 229 44.06 -4.88 25.00
CA LEU A 229 45.12 -3.86 24.97
C LEU A 229 44.57 -2.47 25.27
N ARG A 230 43.39 -2.12 24.73
CA ARG A 230 42.69 -0.86 25.05
C ARG A 230 42.36 -0.75 26.54
N GLN A 231 41.94 -1.85 27.18
CA GLN A 231 41.71 -1.90 28.63
C GLN A 231 42.99 -1.68 29.43
N ARG A 232 44.17 -2.07 28.91
CA ARG A 232 45.47 -1.85 29.58
C ARG A 232 46.06 -0.46 29.35
N THR A 233 45.83 0.15 28.18
CA THR A 233 46.51 1.40 27.78
C THR A 233 45.65 2.65 28.01
N PHE A 234 44.33 2.53 28.10
CA PHE A 234 43.44 3.66 28.37
C PHE A 234 42.58 3.40 29.62
N PRO A 235 42.61 4.26 30.65
CA PRO A 235 41.62 4.19 31.71
C PRO A 235 40.27 4.58 31.11
N SER A 236 39.47 3.59 30.71
CA SER A 236 38.14 3.86 30.18
C SER A 236 37.23 4.32 31.33
N PHE A 237 36.54 5.45 31.15
CA PHE A 237 35.58 5.98 32.13
C PHE A 237 34.42 5.00 32.44
N ALA A 238 34.24 3.96 31.62
CA ALA A 238 33.33 2.85 31.88
C ALA A 238 33.74 2.04 33.12
N HIS A 239 35.05 1.92 33.42
CA HIS A 239 35.51 1.21 34.61
C HIS A 239 35.20 2.00 35.88
N ALA A 240 35.43 3.32 35.88
CA ALA A 240 35.06 4.21 36.98
C ALA A 240 33.55 4.25 37.24
N ALA A 241 32.73 4.13 36.20
CA ALA A 241 31.27 4.02 36.33
C ALA A 241 30.84 2.66 36.92
N ARG A 242 31.46 1.55 36.52
CA ARG A 242 31.18 0.22 37.09
C ARG A 242 31.59 0.10 38.56
N THR A 243 32.73 0.66 38.94
CA THR A 243 33.18 0.68 40.34
C THR A 243 32.32 1.62 41.21
N ARG A 244 31.67 2.64 40.63
CA ARG A 244 30.69 3.46 41.36
C ARG A 244 29.30 2.81 41.48
N LEU A 245 28.92 1.95 40.53
CA LEU A 245 27.61 1.26 40.52
C LEU A 245 27.64 -0.09 41.26
N ALA A 246 28.78 -0.75 41.33
CA ALA A 246 29.03 -1.84 42.28
C ALA A 246 29.40 -1.19 43.61
N GLY A 247 28.38 -0.93 44.45
CA GLY A 247 28.53 -0.25 45.73
C GLY A 247 29.74 -0.74 46.53
N ASN A 248 30.47 0.22 47.07
CA ASN A 248 31.60 -0.02 47.96
C ASN A 248 31.08 -0.83 49.17
N PRO A 249 31.61 -2.03 49.46
CA PRO A 249 31.11 -2.87 50.55
C PRO A 249 31.50 -2.38 51.96
N ASP A 250 32.17 -1.21 52.07
CA ASP A 250 32.82 -0.77 53.31
C ASP A 250 32.13 0.44 53.98
N GLU A 251 30.80 0.56 53.89
CA GLU A 251 30.02 1.51 54.71
C GLU A 251 28.85 0.80 55.42
N GLU A 252 29.18 -0.10 56.35
CA GLU A 252 28.36 -0.37 57.53
C GLU A 252 29.26 -0.25 58.77
N TYR A 253 29.26 0.93 59.41
CA TYR A 253 29.43 1.12 60.87
C TYR A 253 28.96 2.52 61.27
#